data_AF-A0A7V5K3H4-F1
#
_entry.id   AF-A0A7V5K3H4-F1
#
_cell.length_a   1.000
_cell.length_b   1.000
_cell.length_c   1.000
_cell.angle_alpha   90.00
_cell.angle_beta   90.00
_cell.angle_gamma   90.00
#
_symmetry.space_group_name_H-M   'P 1'
#
loop_
_entity.id
_entity.type
_entity.pdbx_description
1 polymer ?
#
loop_
_entity_poly.entity_id
_entity_poly.type
_entity_poly.pdbx_seq_one_letter_code
_entity_poly.pdbx_strand_id
1 'polypeptide(L)' 'MPKKDLLRFCIKENKIVLDKLQKEGGRGVYFCWDCLSKIKNLKVKRKLFHSLRIKNNEVEIDYEKQ' A
#
# COMPACT_ATOMS: atom_id res chain seq x y z
N MET A 1 10.24 8.39 -12.44
CA MET A 1 9.02 7.71 -12.91
C MET A 1 7.87 8.71 -12.94
N PRO A 2 7.05 8.72 -14.00
CA PRO A 2 5.79 9.45 -14.02
C PRO A 2 4.85 8.99 -12.89
N LYS A 3 4.11 9.92 -12.29
CA LYS A 3 3.16 9.62 -11.19
C LYS A 3 2.08 8.60 -11.60
N LYS A 4 1.73 8.58 -12.89
CA LYS A 4 0.72 7.69 -13.49
C LYS A 4 1.09 6.21 -13.40
N ASP A 5 2.39 5.92 -13.36
CA ASP A 5 2.92 4.54 -13.37
C ASP A 5 3.17 4.01 -11.94
N LEU A 6 2.83 4.81 -10.93
CA LEU A 6 2.98 4.44 -9.53
C LEU A 6 1.67 3.85 -8.99
N LEU A 7 1.81 2.73 -8.31
CA LEU A 7 0.76 2.08 -7.54
C LEU A 7 0.63 2.77 -6.19
N ARG A 8 -0.52 3.37 -5.90
CA ARG A 8 -0.77 4.01 -4.60
C ARG A 8 -1.49 3.05 -3.67
N PHE A 9 -0.88 2.72 -2.55
CA PHE A 9 -1.54 2.06 -1.42
C PHE A 9 -2.02 3.10 -0.43
N CYS A 10 -3.24 2.98 0.08
CA CYS A 10 -3.75 3.83 1.15
C CYS A 10 -4.57 3.00 2.16
N ILE A 11 -4.88 3.61 3.29
CA ILE A 11 -5.81 3.03 4.25
C ILE A 11 -7.21 3.57 3.95
N LYS A 12 -8.17 2.66 3.80
CA LYS A 12 -9.60 2.97 3.70
C LYS A 12 -10.35 1.98 4.58
N GLU A 13 -11.23 2.49 5.45
CA GLU A 13 -12.03 1.65 6.34
C GLU A 13 -11.20 0.62 7.11
N ASN A 14 -10.02 1.05 7.59
CA ASN A 14 -9.10 0.20 8.34
C ASN A 14 -8.55 -1.01 7.55
N LYS A 15 -8.57 -0.94 6.23
CA LYS A 15 -7.98 -1.90 5.28
C LYS A 15 -6.97 -1.22 4.38
N ILE A 16 -5.93 -1.95 3.98
CA ILE A 16 -5.01 -1.47 2.94
C ILE A 16 -5.65 -1.72 1.58
N VAL A 17 -5.85 -0.65 0.81
CA VAL A 17 -6.41 -0.75 -0.55
C VAL A 17 -5.43 -0.20 -1.57
N LEU A 18 -5.51 -0.73 -2.79
CA LEU A 18 -4.78 -0.22 -3.94
C LEU A 18 -5.63 0.85 -4.64
N ASP A 19 -5.30 2.12 -4.41
CA ASP A 19 -5.96 3.27 -5.03
C ASP A 19 -5.41 3.50 -6.45
N LYS A 20 -5.94 2.73 -7.39
CA LYS A 20 -5.57 2.79 -8.81
C LYS A 20 -5.82 4.17 -9.43
N LEU A 21 -6.83 4.90 -8.96
CA LEU A 21 -7.19 6.22 -9.48
C LEU A 21 -6.42 7.36 -8.80
N GLN A 22 -5.73 7.07 -7.69
CA GLN A 22 -4.99 8.04 -6.87
C GLN A 22 -5.86 9.20 -6.36
N LYS A 23 -7.16 8.94 -6.13
CA LYS A 23 -8.14 9.94 -5.71
C LYS A 23 -8.57 9.80 -4.25
N GLU A 24 -8.20 8.72 -3.58
CA GLU A 24 -8.62 8.48 -2.21
C GLU A 24 -7.89 9.43 -1.24
N GLY A 25 -8.63 10.06 -0.35
CA GLY A 25 -8.10 10.96 0.67
C GLY A 25 -7.20 10.26 1.68
N GLY A 26 -6.46 11.06 2.46
CA GLY A 26 -5.64 10.54 3.55
C GLY A 26 -4.25 10.04 3.15
N ARG A 27 -3.65 9.20 4.01
CA ARG A 27 -2.25 8.78 3.91
C ARG A 27 -2.10 7.68 2.86
N GLY A 28 -1.25 7.94 1.87
CA GLY A 28 -0.93 6.99 0.81
C GLY A 28 0.57 6.81 0.63
N VAL A 29 0.97 5.64 0.16
CA VAL A 29 2.34 5.24 -0.14
C VAL A 29 2.40 4.78 -1.59
N TYR A 30 3.40 5.25 -2.32
CA TYR A 30 3.57 4.92 -3.73
C TYR A 30 4.61 3.82 -3.92
N PHE A 31 4.30 2.87 -4.78
CA PHE A 31 5.18 1.78 -5.20
C PHE A 31 5.31 1.79 -6.72
N CYS A 32 6.51 1.49 -7.19
CA CYS A 32 6.71 1.09 -8.58
C CYS A 32 6.35 -0.40 -8.76
N TRP A 33 6.09 -0.86 -9.99
CA TRP A 33 5.87 -2.29 -10.26
C TRP A 33 7.04 -3.17 -9.79
N ASP A 34 8.28 -2.75 -10.02
CA ASP A 34 9.47 -3.47 -9.54
C ASP A 34 9.52 -3.53 -8.00
N CYS A 35 9.04 -2.49 -7.34
CA CYS A 35 8.98 -2.36 -5.89
C CYS A 35 7.92 -3.32 -5.32
N LEU A 36 6.80 -3.49 -6.03
CA LEU A 36 5.71 -4.39 -5.65
C LEU A 36 6.17 -5.85 -5.64
N SER A 37 6.99 -6.26 -6.62
CA SER A 37 7.55 -7.62 -6.65
C SER A 37 8.32 -7.97 -5.36
N LYS A 38 8.89 -6.96 -4.70
CA LYS A 38 9.66 -7.07 -3.45
C LYS A 38 8.79 -7.02 -2.19
N ILE A 39 7.47 -6.90 -2.29
CA ILE A 39 6.59 -6.78 -1.12
C ILE A 39 6.59 -8.02 -0.22
N LYS A 40 6.95 -9.19 -0.78
CA LYS A 40 7.19 -10.43 -0.02
C LYS A 40 8.39 -10.31 0.93
N ASN A 41 9.30 -9.37 0.68
CA ASN A 41 10.41 -9.07 1.59
C ASN A 41 9.89 -8.40 2.86
N LEU A 42 10.19 -9.00 4.02
CA LEU A 42 9.73 -8.51 5.32
C LEU A 42 10.13 -7.06 5.60
N LYS A 43 11.31 -6.61 5.16
CA LYS A 43 11.75 -5.22 5.34
C LYS A 43 10.89 -4.25 4.52
N VAL A 44 10.52 -4.63 3.30
CA VAL A 44 9.67 -3.82 2.42
C VAL A 44 8.24 -3.76 2.98
N LYS A 45 7.69 -4.90 3.40
CA LYS A 45 6.38 -4.97 4.05
C LYS A 45 6.31 -4.09 5.32
N ARG A 46 7.33 -4.15 6.18
CA ARG A 46 7.44 -3.29 7.37
C ARG A 46 7.50 -1.81 7.00
N LYS A 47 8.24 -1.43 5.97
CA LYS A 47 8.28 -0.05 5.48
C LYS A 47 6.91 0.42 5.01
N LEU A 48 6.19 -0.39 4.23
CA LEU A 48 4.83 -0.08 3.79
C LEU A 48 3.91 0.18 4.99
N PHE A 49 3.89 -0.74 5.96
CA PHE A 49 3.02 -0.61 7.14
C PHE A 49 3.39 0.60 8.00
N HIS A 50 4.68 0.83 8.20
CA HIS A 50 5.18 2.01 8.92
C HIS A 50 4.76 3.31 8.24
N SER A 51 4.94 3.40 6.91
CA SER A 51 4.57 4.59 6.14
C SER A 51 3.06 4.84 6.15
N LEU A 52 2.24 3.78 6.20
CA LEU A 52 0.79 3.86 6.36
C LEU A 52 0.35 4.08 7.82
N ARG A 53 1.28 4.06 8.80
CA ARG A 53 0.99 4.15 10.24
C ARG A 53 0.09 3.02 10.77
N ILE A 54 0.20 1.84 10.18
CA ILE A 54 -0.51 0.65 10.65
C ILE A 54 0.16 0.17 11.93
N LYS A 55 -0.59 0.15 13.03
CA LYS A 55 -0.18 -0.55 14.24
C LYS A 55 -0.50 -2.03 14.07
N ASN A 56 0.35 -2.91 14.59
CA ASN A 56 0.32 -4.36 14.35
C ASN A 56 -1.02 -5.08 14.66
N ASN A 57 -1.99 -4.42 15.31
CA ASN A 57 -3.26 -5.02 15.72
C ASN A 57 -4.50 -4.42 15.05
N GLU A 58 -4.35 -3.45 14.13
CA GLU A 58 -5.51 -2.64 13.71
C GLU A 58 -6.00 -2.93 12.29
N VAL A 59 -5.26 -3.58 11.38
CA VAL A 59 -5.64 -3.59 9.96
C VAL A 59 -5.83 -5.01 9.39
N GLU A 60 -7.02 -5.26 8.85
CA GLU A 60 -7.31 -6.44 8.03
C GLU A 60 -6.64 -6.29 6.66
N ILE A 61 -5.91 -7.31 6.24
CA ILE A 61 -5.22 -7.32 4.95
C ILE A 61 -6.01 -8.21 3.99
N ASP A 62 -6.97 -7.64 3.28
CA ASP A 62 -7.62 -8.29 2.15
C ASP A 62 -6.70 -8.22 0.93
N TYR A 63 -6.01 -9.32 0.64
CA TYR A 63 -5.46 -9.53 -0.69
C TYR A 63 -6.56 -10.18 -1.53
N GLU A 64 -7.27 -9.38 -2.33
CA GLU A 64 -8.11 -9.93 -3.40
C GLU A 64 -7.24 -10.88 -4.24
N LYS A 65 -7.51 -12.18 -4.14
CA LYS A 65 -7.04 -13.16 -5.10
C LYS A 65 -7.79 -12.86 -6.40
N GLN A 66 -7.08 -12.29 -7.38
CA GLN A 66 -7.50 -12.35 -8.78
C GLN A 66 -7.63 -13.80 -9.23
#